data_AF-W2QWV5-F1
#
_entry.id   AF-W2QWV5-F1
#
_cell.length_a   1.000
_cell.length_b   1.000
_cell.length_c   1.000
_cell.angle_alpha   90.00
_cell.angle_beta   90.00
_cell.angle_gamma   90.00
#
_symmetry.space_group_name_H-M   'P 1'
#
loop_
_entity.id
_entity.type
_entity.pdbx_description
1 polymer ?
#
loop_
_entity_poly.entity_id
_entity_poly.type
_entity_poly.pdbx_seq_one_letter_code
_entity_poly.pdbx_strand_id
1 'polypeptide(L)'
;MGRWMKIQQKRELIQKAADCPSMTQEELGTWAKAESLSEGYGDGKRRKPLQVTSSALEKLLRDWIMKVEANGVCLSRELIKMKARDIQKDLCDAWDLTFSDGWLTAFERRHRLKSRKLPGEAHSADPVAVGLGHQQLQEITDLYEPKDVYNMDETGLCYAMAPARSICTKGARGAKKKRQESPSL
;
A
#
# COMPACT_ATOMS: atom_id res chain seq x y z
N MET A 1 32.89 -11.49 -13.02
CA MET A 1 33.39 -11.75 -11.65
C MET A 1 32.26 -12.38 -10.84
N GLY A 2 32.42 -13.62 -10.40
CA GLY A 2 31.36 -14.39 -9.73
C GLY A 2 31.01 -13.89 -8.33
N ARG A 3 29.76 -14.08 -7.91
CA ARG A 3 29.25 -13.72 -6.58
C ARG A 3 29.86 -14.64 -5.53
N TRP A 4 30.56 -14.09 -4.54
CA TRP A 4 31.12 -14.88 -3.44
C TRP A 4 30.02 -15.31 -2.45
N MET A 5 30.07 -16.57 -1.99
CA MET A 5 29.15 -17.13 -0.99
C MET A 5 29.42 -16.54 0.40
N LYS A 6 28.37 -16.35 1.21
CA LYS A 6 28.50 -15.93 2.61
C LYS A 6 29.03 -17.09 3.47
N ILE A 7 29.65 -16.76 4.60
CA ILE A 7 30.25 -17.76 5.50
C ILE A 7 29.23 -18.78 6.05
N GLN A 8 27.99 -18.36 6.29
CA GLN A 8 26.91 -19.25 6.74
C GLN A 8 26.49 -20.21 5.63
N GLN A 9 26.33 -19.72 4.40
CA GLN A 9 26.01 -20.55 3.23
C GLN A 9 27.11 -21.59 2.96
N LYS A 10 28.39 -21.22 3.19
CA LYS A 10 29.50 -22.17 3.09
C LYS A 10 29.41 -23.24 4.17
N ARG A 11 29.02 -22.88 5.41
CA ARG A 11 28.82 -23.83 6.51
C ARG A 11 27.64 -24.77 6.26
N GLU A 12 26.51 -24.24 5.78
CA GLU A 12 25.33 -25.02 5.41
C GLU A 12 25.63 -25.99 4.26
N LEU A 13 26.40 -25.56 3.25
CA LEU A 13 26.83 -26.44 2.16
C LEU A 13 27.75 -27.57 2.65
N ILE A 14 28.67 -27.26 3.56
CA ILE A 14 29.55 -28.26 4.19
C ILE A 14 28.73 -29.24 5.03
N GLN A 15 27.77 -28.74 5.81
CA GLN A 15 26.88 -29.59 6.60
C GLN A 15 26.04 -30.51 5.70
N LYS A 16 25.47 -29.97 4.62
CA LYS A 16 24.66 -30.73 3.67
C LYS A 16 25.46 -31.84 2.98
N ALA A 17 26.73 -31.58 2.65
CA ALA A 17 27.62 -32.59 2.10
C ALA A 17 27.99 -33.69 3.11
N ALA A 18 28.10 -33.34 4.40
CA ALA A 18 28.33 -34.30 5.47
C ALA A 18 27.10 -35.18 5.75
N ASP A 19 25.90 -34.58 5.70
CA ASP A 19 24.64 -35.29 5.94
C ASP A 19 24.23 -36.19 4.76
N CYS A 20 24.64 -35.84 3.54
CA CYS A 20 24.31 -36.57 2.31
C CYS A 20 25.57 -36.83 1.46
N PRO A 21 26.44 -37.78 1.85
CA PRO A 21 27.70 -38.04 1.14
C PRO A 21 27.52 -38.63 -0.27
N SER A 22 26.31 -39.09 -0.61
CA SER A 22 25.97 -39.59 -1.96
C SER A 22 25.70 -38.47 -2.97
N MET A 23 25.54 -37.23 -2.51
CA MET A 23 25.20 -36.10 -3.38
C MET A 23 26.45 -35.65 -4.15
N THR A 24 26.33 -35.57 -5.46
CA THR A 24 27.44 -35.15 -6.33
C THR A 24 27.68 -33.64 -6.21
N GLN A 25 28.88 -33.19 -6.62
CA GLN A 25 29.26 -31.77 -6.58
C GLN A 25 28.33 -30.89 -7.43
N GLU A 26 27.76 -31.41 -8.51
CA GLU A 26 26.78 -30.69 -9.35
C GLU A 26 25.43 -30.52 -8.64
N GLU A 27 24.98 -31.55 -7.93
CA GLU A 27 23.77 -31.52 -7.12
C GLU A 27 23.91 -30.58 -5.91
N LEU A 28 25.08 -30.59 -5.25
CA LEU A 28 25.42 -29.60 -4.21
C LEU A 28 25.41 -28.16 -4.78
N GLY A 29 25.90 -27.99 -6.02
CA GLY A 29 25.90 -26.71 -6.71
C GLY A 29 24.50 -26.21 -7.08
N THR A 30 23.59 -27.10 -7.48
CA THR A 30 22.19 -26.74 -7.77
C THR A 30 21.40 -26.46 -6.50
N TRP A 31 21.59 -27.25 -5.45
CA TRP A 31 21.03 -27.00 -4.12
C TRP A 31 21.47 -25.62 -3.59
N ALA A 32 22.75 -25.29 -3.65
CA ALA A 32 23.24 -23.98 -3.19
C ALA A 32 22.66 -22.79 -3.98
N LYS A 33 22.41 -22.97 -5.28
CA LYS A 33 21.73 -21.96 -6.12
C LYS A 33 20.26 -21.82 -5.74
N ALA A 34 19.57 -22.92 -5.44
CA ALA A 34 18.18 -22.91 -4.98
C ALA A 34 18.05 -22.28 -3.58
N GLU A 35 18.95 -22.62 -2.66
CA GLU A 35 19.02 -22.07 -1.29
C GLU A 35 19.28 -20.55 -1.31
N SER A 36 20.15 -20.09 -2.22
CA SER A 36 20.42 -18.65 -2.40
C SER A 36 19.30 -17.86 -3.09
N LEU A 37 18.27 -18.54 -3.60
CA LEU A 37 16.99 -17.94 -4.03
C LEU A 37 15.96 -17.84 -2.89
N SER A 38 16.26 -18.26 -1.65
CA SER A 38 15.33 -18.14 -0.53
C SER A 38 15.14 -16.67 -0.07
N GLU A 39 13.89 -16.22 -0.21
CA GLU A 39 13.17 -15.09 0.41
C GLU A 39 13.98 -13.82 0.81
N GLY A 40 14.78 -13.31 -0.11
CA GLY A 40 15.29 -11.93 -0.02
C GLY A 40 14.27 -10.92 -0.54
N TYR A 41 13.48 -10.28 0.33
CA TYR A 41 12.64 -9.13 -0.06
C TYR A 41 13.50 -7.92 -0.47
N GLY A 42 13.63 -7.67 -1.78
CA GLY A 42 14.28 -6.45 -2.29
C GLY A 42 14.43 -6.39 -3.81
N ASP A 43 14.25 -5.18 -4.36
CA ASP A 43 14.66 -4.83 -5.73
C ASP A 43 16.17 -5.12 -5.89
N GLY A 44 16.54 -5.92 -6.89
CA GLY A 44 17.86 -6.55 -7.08
C GLY A 44 19.05 -5.60 -7.31
N LYS A 45 18.89 -4.31 -7.01
CA LYS A 45 19.87 -3.24 -7.21
C LYS A 45 20.70 -2.90 -5.96
N ARG A 46 20.48 -3.57 -4.81
CA ARG A 46 21.22 -3.26 -3.57
C ARG A 46 22.18 -4.38 -3.15
N ARG A 47 23.43 -4.00 -2.83
CA ARG A 47 24.49 -4.90 -2.34
C ARG A 47 24.22 -5.50 -0.94
N LYS A 48 23.24 -4.97 -0.21
CA LYS A 48 22.77 -5.49 1.09
C LYS A 48 21.23 -5.37 1.14
N PRO A 49 20.47 -6.44 1.44
CA PRO A 49 19.08 -6.28 1.83
C PRO A 49 19.04 -5.43 3.10
N LEU A 50 18.15 -4.43 3.16
CA LEU A 50 17.89 -3.75 4.43
C LEU A 50 17.35 -4.82 5.37
N GLN A 51 18.09 -5.11 6.44
CA GLN A 51 17.58 -5.94 7.52
C GLN A 51 16.29 -5.28 8.01
N VAL A 52 15.20 -6.04 7.96
CA VAL A 52 13.93 -5.63 8.53
C VAL A 52 14.16 -5.58 10.04
N THR A 53 14.15 -4.38 10.64
CA THR A 53 14.50 -4.22 12.06
C THR A 53 13.56 -5.00 12.99
N SER A 54 12.29 -5.15 12.63
CA SER A 54 11.36 -6.11 13.24
C SER A 54 10.39 -6.64 12.18
N SER A 55 10.50 -7.94 11.87
CA SER A 55 9.63 -8.58 10.88
C SER A 55 8.19 -8.71 11.39
N ALA A 56 8.03 -8.94 12.69
CA ALA A 56 6.73 -9.02 13.35
C ALA A 56 5.97 -7.68 13.25
N LEU A 57 6.64 -6.56 13.54
CA LEU A 57 6.04 -5.23 13.43
C LEU A 57 5.59 -4.91 12.01
N GLU A 58 6.44 -5.19 11.00
CA GLU A 58 6.09 -4.90 9.61
C GLU A 58 4.91 -5.75 9.11
N LYS A 59 4.83 -7.00 9.52
CA LYS A 59 3.70 -7.87 9.18
C LYS A 59 2.40 -7.34 9.77
N LEU A 60 2.37 -7.03 11.06
CA LEU A 60 1.19 -6.48 11.74
C LEU A 60 0.74 -5.15 11.13
N LEU A 61 1.70 -4.26 10.84
CA LEU A 61 1.43 -2.97 10.23
C LEU A 61 0.85 -3.12 8.82
N ARG A 62 1.40 -4.05 8.02
CA ARG A 62 0.90 -4.35 6.69
C ARG A 62 -0.53 -4.89 6.73
N ASP A 63 -0.82 -5.84 7.63
CA ASP A 63 -2.14 -6.45 7.75
C ASP A 63 -3.19 -5.42 8.18
N TRP A 64 -2.80 -4.51 9.09
CA TRP A 64 -3.63 -3.36 9.45
C TRP A 64 -3.88 -2.41 8.28
N ILE A 65 -2.85 -2.06 7.48
CA ILE A 65 -2.99 -1.22 6.28
C ILE A 65 -4.00 -1.83 5.31
N MET A 66 -3.92 -3.13 5.04
CA MET A 66 -4.85 -3.81 4.13
C MET A 66 -6.29 -3.76 4.65
N LYS A 67 -6.50 -3.93 5.96
CA LYS A 67 -7.83 -3.85 6.58
C LYS A 67 -8.42 -2.44 6.48
N VAL A 68 -7.60 -1.41 6.69
CA VAL A 68 -8.03 0.00 6.62
C VAL A 68 -8.27 0.44 5.18
N GLU A 69 -7.44 -0.02 4.24
CA GLU A 69 -7.63 0.18 2.80
C GLU A 69 -8.95 -0.43 2.33
N ALA A 70 -9.30 -1.64 2.79
CA ALA A 70 -10.57 -2.30 2.47
C ALA A 70 -11.80 -1.52 2.97
N ASN A 71 -11.66 -0.78 4.06
CA ASN A 71 -12.71 0.08 4.61
C ASN A 71 -12.80 1.47 3.93
N GLY A 72 -11.95 1.74 2.93
CA GLY A 72 -11.97 3.00 2.18
C GLY A 72 -11.44 4.21 2.96
N VAL A 73 -10.72 3.99 4.07
CA VAL A 73 -10.15 5.06 4.87
C VAL A 73 -8.84 5.54 4.26
N CYS A 74 -8.65 6.86 4.20
CA CYS A 74 -7.43 7.46 3.69
C CYS A 74 -6.25 7.22 4.63
N LEU A 75 -5.17 6.65 4.12
CA LEU A 75 -3.95 6.41 4.86
C LEU A 75 -2.94 7.52 4.57
N SER A 76 -2.64 8.35 5.57
CA SER A 76 -1.55 9.32 5.56
C SER A 76 -0.26 8.71 6.14
N ARG A 77 0.88 9.34 5.86
CA ARG A 77 2.18 8.92 6.41
C ARG A 77 2.18 8.98 7.93
N GLU A 78 1.62 10.05 8.49
CA GLU A 78 1.51 10.29 9.93
C GLU A 78 0.64 9.22 10.60
N LEU A 79 -0.46 8.83 9.96
CA LEU A 79 -1.35 7.78 10.47
C LEU A 79 -0.64 6.42 10.51
N ILE A 80 0.15 6.10 9.48
CA ILE A 80 0.96 4.87 9.46
C ILE A 80 2.05 4.91 10.55
N LYS A 81 2.76 6.02 10.71
CA LYS A 81 3.77 6.19 11.78
C LYS A 81 3.15 6.08 13.18
N MET A 82 1.98 6.67 13.37
CA MET A 82 1.24 6.58 14.63
C MET A 82 0.90 5.11 14.95
N LYS A 83 0.33 4.39 13.98
CA LYS A 83 0.00 2.98 14.19
C LYS A 83 1.24 2.12 14.42
N ALA A 84 2.35 2.42 13.73
CA ALA A 84 3.62 1.73 13.92
C ALA A 84 4.16 1.91 15.36
N ARG A 85 4.04 3.12 15.93
CA ARG A 85 4.37 3.38 17.35
C ARG A 85 3.47 2.65 18.32
N ASP A 86 2.19 2.49 18.02
CA ASP A 86 1.30 1.73 18.89
C ASP A 86 1.67 0.24 18.88
N ILE A 87 1.92 -0.34 17.70
CA ILE A 87 2.38 -1.73 17.59
C ILE A 87 3.73 -1.91 18.29
N GLN A 88 4.62 -0.92 18.23
CA GLN A 88 5.92 -0.94 18.92
C GLN A 88 5.78 -1.05 20.44
N LYS A 89 4.75 -0.45 21.05
CA LYS A 89 4.53 -0.55 22.51
C LYS A 89 4.21 -1.99 22.94
N ASP A 90 3.51 -2.72 22.08
CA ASP A 90 3.10 -4.10 22.33
C ASP A 90 4.20 -5.12 21.98
N LEU A 91 5.28 -4.69 21.30
CA LEU A 91 6.38 -5.54 20.83
C LEU A 91 7.69 -5.21 21.56
N CYS A 92 8.22 -6.19 22.30
CA CYS A 92 9.47 -6.05 23.06
C CYS A 92 10.73 -5.97 22.18
N ASP A 93 10.66 -6.42 20.92
CA ASP A 93 11.76 -6.48 19.95
C ASP A 93 11.98 -5.18 19.18
N ALA A 94 11.17 -4.15 19.43
CA ALA A 94 11.11 -2.96 18.59
C ALA A 94 11.49 -1.65 19.28
N TRP A 95 11.98 -1.63 20.53
CA TRP A 95 12.11 -0.38 21.30
C TRP A 95 13.05 0.67 20.69
N ASP A 96 14.10 0.25 19.97
CA ASP A 96 15.05 1.17 19.32
C ASP A 96 14.61 1.64 17.92
N LEU A 97 13.44 1.24 17.45
CA LEU A 97 12.93 1.64 16.13
C LEU A 97 12.51 3.12 16.11
N THR A 98 13.18 3.88 15.25
CA THR A 98 12.77 5.25 14.92
C THR A 98 11.97 5.27 13.61
N PHE A 99 10.71 5.72 13.69
CA PHE A 99 9.80 5.81 12.53
C PHE A 99 10.04 7.10 11.72
N SER A 100 11.28 7.28 11.27
CA SER A 100 11.68 8.37 10.38
C SER A 100 10.96 8.29 9.02
N ASP A 101 10.97 9.39 8.27
CA ASP A 101 10.47 9.41 6.89
C ASP A 101 11.24 8.45 5.98
N GLY A 102 12.53 8.24 6.25
CA GLY A 102 13.37 7.28 5.54
C GLY A 102 12.92 5.84 5.78
N TRP A 103 12.59 5.49 7.03
CA TRP A 103 12.04 4.18 7.37
C TRP A 103 10.71 3.94 6.66
N LEU A 104 9.79 4.91 6.72
CA LEU A 104 8.49 4.78 6.09
C LEU A 104 8.59 4.66 4.57
N THR A 105 9.47 5.43 3.93
CA THR A 105 9.72 5.35 2.48
C THR A 105 10.29 3.97 2.10
N ALA A 106 11.15 3.39 2.95
CA ALA A 106 11.66 2.05 2.74
C ALA A 106 10.59 0.97 2.94
N PHE A 107 9.70 1.13 3.93
CA PHE A 107 8.54 0.27 4.18
C PHE A 107 7.55 0.32 2.99
N GLU A 108 7.17 1.52 2.55
CA GLU A 108 6.30 1.72 1.39
C GLU A 108 6.85 1.01 0.14
N ARG A 109 8.15 1.18 -0.13
CA ARG A 109 8.82 0.52 -1.26
C ARG A 109 8.80 -1.00 -1.15
N ARG A 110 9.00 -1.56 0.05
CA ARG A 110 8.99 -3.02 0.29
C ARG A 110 7.61 -3.63 0.09
N HIS A 111 6.58 -2.94 0.56
CA HIS A 111 5.19 -3.40 0.45
C HIS A 111 4.46 -2.89 -0.80
N ARG A 112 5.19 -2.24 -1.73
CA ARG A 112 4.67 -1.68 -2.98
C ARG A 112 3.52 -0.68 -2.75
N LEU A 113 3.53 0.02 -1.63
CA LEU A 113 2.60 1.08 -1.29
C LEU A 113 2.98 2.35 -2.08
N LYS A 114 1.97 3.05 -2.59
CA LYS A 114 2.15 4.34 -3.28
C LYS A 114 1.09 5.33 -2.84
N SER A 115 1.47 6.60 -2.73
CA SER A 115 0.51 7.70 -2.58
C SER A 115 -0.22 7.92 -3.90
N ARG A 116 -1.52 7.59 -3.95
CA ARG A 116 -2.38 7.74 -5.13
C ARG A 116 -3.46 8.76 -4.84
N LYS A 117 -3.92 9.48 -5.88
CA LYS A 117 -5.14 10.28 -5.79
C LYS A 117 -6.34 9.35 -5.60
N LEU A 118 -7.20 9.69 -4.65
CA LEU A 118 -8.47 9.00 -4.51
C LEU A 118 -9.43 9.49 -5.60
N PRO A 119 -10.19 8.59 -6.23
CA PRO A 119 -11.27 9.01 -7.11
C PRO A 119 -12.28 9.84 -6.31
N GLY A 120 -12.67 11.00 -6.83
CA GLY A 120 -13.76 11.79 -6.24
C GLY A 120 -15.10 11.07 -6.34
N GLU A 121 -16.13 11.58 -5.67
CA GLU A 121 -17.47 10.98 -5.65
C GLU A 121 -18.07 10.79 -7.06
N ALA A 122 -17.74 11.69 -7.99
CA ALA A 122 -18.10 11.59 -9.40
C ALA A 122 -17.65 10.28 -10.08
N HIS A 123 -16.58 9.64 -9.59
CA HIS A 123 -16.11 8.36 -10.12
C HIS A 123 -16.95 7.15 -9.65
N SER A 124 -17.82 7.33 -8.65
CA SER A 124 -18.76 6.30 -8.19
C SER A 124 -20.12 6.37 -8.91
N ALA A 125 -20.35 7.37 -9.75
CA ALA A 125 -21.60 7.51 -10.49
C ALA A 125 -21.70 6.39 -11.55
N ASP A 126 -22.90 5.83 -11.69
CA ASP A 126 -23.18 4.85 -12.75
C ASP A 126 -23.16 5.57 -14.10
N PRO A 127 -22.26 5.21 -15.03
CA PRO A 127 -22.16 5.88 -16.33
C PRO A 127 -23.46 5.82 -17.14
N VAL A 128 -24.29 4.78 -16.96
CA VAL A 128 -25.58 4.65 -17.64
C VAL A 128 -26.58 5.66 -17.08
N ALA A 129 -26.71 5.74 -15.76
CA ALA A 129 -27.55 6.74 -15.10
C ALA A 129 -27.10 8.18 -15.42
N VAL A 130 -25.79 8.43 -15.49
CA VAL A 130 -25.25 9.73 -15.89
C VAL A 130 -25.64 10.08 -17.33
N GLY A 131 -25.51 9.14 -18.26
CA GLY A 131 -25.90 9.35 -19.66
C GLY A 131 -27.38 9.67 -19.83
N LEU A 132 -28.25 8.93 -19.12
CA LEU A 132 -29.70 9.18 -19.11
C LEU A 132 -30.04 10.54 -18.52
N GLY A 133 -29.44 10.90 -17.38
CA GLY A 133 -29.66 12.20 -16.76
C GLY A 133 -29.20 13.36 -17.66
N HIS A 134 -28.12 13.17 -18.42
CA HIS A 134 -27.64 14.15 -19.39
C HIS A 134 -28.62 14.35 -20.54
N GLN A 135 -29.18 13.26 -21.10
CA GLN A 135 -30.19 13.33 -22.16
C GLN A 135 -31.46 14.04 -21.68
N GLN A 136 -31.96 13.71 -20.49
CA GLN A 136 -33.15 14.34 -19.92
C GLN A 136 -32.94 15.83 -19.65
N LEU A 137 -31.77 16.22 -19.12
CA LEU A 137 -31.42 17.62 -18.93
C LEU A 137 -31.40 18.36 -20.27
N GLN A 138 -30.82 17.74 -21.31
CA GLN A 138 -30.70 18.33 -22.64
C GLN A 138 -32.07 18.52 -23.30
N GLU A 139 -32.97 17.55 -23.20
CA GLU A 139 -34.36 17.69 -23.67
C GLU A 139 -35.09 18.87 -23.03
N ILE A 140 -34.83 19.13 -21.74
CA ILE A 140 -35.42 20.27 -21.03
C ILE A 140 -34.72 21.58 -21.41
N THR A 141 -33.39 21.58 -21.53
CA THR A 141 -32.64 22.81 -21.84
C THR A 141 -32.83 23.29 -23.27
N ASP A 142 -33.07 22.38 -24.22
CA ASP A 142 -33.35 22.71 -25.63
C ASP A 142 -34.67 23.46 -25.82
N LEU A 143 -35.57 23.47 -24.82
CA LEU A 143 -36.80 24.25 -24.83
C LEU A 143 -36.57 25.76 -24.57
N TYR A 144 -35.35 26.14 -24.16
CA TYR A 144 -35.00 27.49 -23.77
C TYR A 144 -33.81 28.01 -24.58
N GLU A 145 -33.73 29.31 -24.81
CA GLU A 145 -32.54 29.90 -25.40
C GLU A 145 -31.36 29.83 -24.40
N PRO A 146 -30.10 29.66 -24.85
CA PRO A 146 -28.95 29.52 -23.94
C PRO A 146 -28.78 30.66 -22.93
N LYS A 147 -29.27 31.86 -23.26
CA LYS A 147 -29.23 33.04 -22.38
C LYS A 147 -30.17 32.94 -21.17
N ASP A 148 -31.17 32.06 -21.26
CA ASP A 148 -32.20 31.85 -20.24
C ASP A 148 -31.94 30.57 -19.42
N VAL A 149 -30.82 29.88 -19.68
CA VAL A 149 -30.38 28.69 -18.96
C VAL A 149 -29.31 29.09 -17.94
N TYR A 150 -29.68 29.05 -16.66
CA TYR A 150 -28.78 29.38 -15.56
C TYR A 150 -28.37 28.12 -14.80
N ASN A 151 -27.07 27.94 -14.60
CA ASN A 151 -26.55 26.93 -13.68
C ASN A 151 -26.56 27.50 -12.25
N MET A 152 -27.29 26.85 -11.34
CA MET A 152 -27.30 27.18 -9.92
C MET A 152 -26.86 25.93 -9.17
N ASP A 153 -25.65 25.96 -8.61
CA ASP A 153 -25.18 24.95 -7.67
C ASP A 153 -24.98 25.55 -6.28
N GLU A 154 -25.11 24.71 -5.26
CA GLU A 154 -24.79 25.08 -3.90
C GLU A 154 -23.34 24.69 -3.60
N THR A 155 -22.48 25.68 -3.37
CA THR A 155 -21.10 25.43 -2.97
C THR A 155 -21.04 25.14 -1.46
N GLY A 156 -21.30 23.88 -1.08
CA GLY A 156 -21.21 23.45 0.32
C GLY A 156 -19.77 23.34 0.82
N LEU A 157 -19.41 24.11 1.85
CA LEU A 157 -18.09 24.04 2.48
C LEU A 157 -17.95 22.75 3.32
N CYS A 158 -17.35 21.71 2.76
CA CYS A 158 -17.11 20.44 3.45
C CYS A 158 -15.81 20.47 4.28
N TYR A 159 -15.90 20.85 5.56
CA TYR A 159 -14.78 20.78 6.51
C TYR A 159 -14.23 19.36 6.74
N ALA A 160 -15.02 18.31 6.46
CA ALA A 160 -14.65 16.90 6.63
C ALA A 160 -14.19 16.22 5.33
N MET A 161 -13.70 16.99 4.35
CA MET A 161 -13.23 16.43 3.09
C MET A 161 -12.05 15.50 3.36
N ALA A 162 -12.13 14.26 2.83
CA ALA A 162 -11.03 13.33 2.98
C ALA A 162 -9.82 13.86 2.19
N PRO A 163 -8.59 13.65 2.68
CA PRO A 163 -7.42 14.05 1.91
C PRO A 163 -7.45 13.42 0.52
N ALA A 164 -7.16 14.23 -0.50
CA ALA A 164 -7.24 13.85 -1.91
C ALA A 164 -6.32 12.70 -2.31
N ARG A 165 -5.42 12.27 -1.41
CA ARG A 165 -4.44 11.21 -1.63
C ARG A 165 -4.41 10.23 -0.46
N SER A 166 -4.24 8.96 -0.78
CA SER A 166 -4.08 7.86 0.19
C SER A 166 -2.93 6.95 -0.20
N ILE A 167 -2.22 6.41 0.78
CA ILE A 167 -1.18 5.39 0.59
C ILE A 167 -1.88 4.03 0.48
N CYS A 168 -1.79 3.41 -0.70
CA CYS A 168 -2.55 2.19 -1.02
C CYS A 168 -1.71 1.18 -1.80
N THR A 169 -2.05 -0.10 -1.67
CA THR A 169 -1.39 -1.21 -2.38
C THR A 169 -1.86 -1.30 -3.84
N LYS A 170 -3.14 -1.03 -4.09
CA LYS A 170 -3.75 -1.00 -5.43
C LYS A 170 -4.36 0.38 -5.68
N GLY A 171 -4.72 0.70 -6.94
CA GLY A 171 -5.55 1.88 -7.19
C GLY A 171 -6.88 1.68 -6.47
N ALA A 172 -7.16 2.50 -5.45
CA ALA A 172 -8.42 2.40 -4.72
C ALA A 172 -9.59 2.69 -5.68
N ARG A 173 -10.56 1.79 -5.74
CA ARG A 173 -11.88 2.11 -6.30
C ARG A 173 -12.56 3.04 -5.28
N GLY A 174 -13.16 4.13 -5.76
CA GLY A 174 -13.78 5.13 -4.89
C GLY A 174 -14.73 4.46 -3.90
N ALA A 175 -14.45 4.58 -2.61
CA ALA A 175 -15.37 4.13 -1.57
C ALA A 175 -16.43 5.22 -1.37
N LYS A 176 -17.71 4.87 -1.49
CA LYS A 176 -18.83 5.75 -1.10
C LYS A 176 -18.65 6.15 0.37
N LYS A 177 -18.45 7.44 0.62
CA LYS A 177 -18.62 7.97 1.98
C LYS A 177 -20.12 7.97 2.31
N LYS A 178 -20.48 7.41 3.46
CA LYS A 178 -21.76 7.72 4.10
C LYS A 178 -21.67 9.14 4.64
N ARG A 179 -22.57 10.01 4.18
CA ARG A 179 -22.81 11.33 4.75
C ARG A 179 -23.25 11.13 6.21
N GLN A 180 -22.48 11.63 7.16
CA GLN A 180 -23.01 11.88 8.50
C GLN A 180 -23.66 13.25 8.42
N GLU A 181 -24.98 13.27 8.53
CA GLU A 181 -25.75 14.49 8.68
C GLU A 181 -25.45 15.03 10.08
N SER A 182 -24.85 16.22 10.15
CA SER A 182 -24.81 16.98 11.39
C SER A 182 -26.26 17.30 11.79
N PRO A 183 -26.63 17.16 13.07
CA PRO A 183 -27.93 17.61 13.53
C PRO A 183 -28.01 19.12 13.33
N SER A 184 -29.08 19.58 12.70
CA SER A 184 -29.44 21.00 12.60
C SER A 184 -29.50 21.60 14.01
N LEU A 185 -28.87 22.78 14.20
CA LEU A 185 -29.14 23.65 15.33
C LEU A 185 -30.48 24.37 15.14
#